data_AF-M0M485-F1
#
_entry.id   AF-M0M485-F1
#
_cell.length_a   1.000
_cell.length_b   1.000
_cell.length_c   1.000
_cell.angle_alpha   90.00
_cell.angle_beta   90.00
_cell.angle_gamma   90.00
#
_symmetry.space_group_name_H-M   'P 1'
#
loop_
_entity.id
_entity.type
_entity.pdbx_description
1 polymer ?
#
loop_
_entity_poly.entity_id
_entity_poly.type
_entity_poly.pdbx_seq_one_letter_code
_entity_poly.pdbx_strand_id
1 'polypeptide(L)'
;MSRFSFVLRLSGFTGVAVGFVVESYIALLRDPILYGGAQSVPGWLGSIPTALLVGSLAVLFYGTILDDVFEGWVDLLTICAVGGQWAVPFGTYLVTTTGPGSPAGLLVVVGYVFQALAALAVAITYLRRGRTRSS
;
A
#
# COMPACT_ATOMS: atom_id res chain seq x y z
N MET A 1 -15.54 14.81 -8.27
CA MET A 1 -14.57 13.75 -7.91
C MET A 1 -13.90 13.27 -9.19
N SER A 2 -12.58 13.41 -9.29
CA SER A 2 -11.83 13.05 -10.49
C SER A 2 -11.72 11.53 -10.65
N ARG A 3 -11.42 11.08 -11.88
CA ARG A 3 -11.12 9.66 -12.18
C ARG A 3 -9.96 9.13 -11.34
N PHE A 4 -8.95 9.96 -11.07
CA PHE A 4 -7.78 9.57 -10.28
C PHE A 4 -8.11 9.42 -8.80
N SER A 5 -8.89 10.35 -8.23
CA SER A 5 -9.41 10.21 -6.86
C SER A 5 -10.23 8.93 -6.70
N PHE A 6 -11.06 8.59 -7.70
CA PHE A 6 -11.81 7.33 -7.70
C PHE A 6 -10.89 6.10 -7.73
N VAL A 7 -9.87 6.06 -8.60
CA VAL A 7 -8.91 4.95 -8.68
C VAL A 7 -8.16 4.76 -7.36
N LEU A 8 -7.68 5.85 -6.73
CA LEU A 8 -7.03 5.77 -5.43
C LEU A 8 -7.99 5.22 -4.38
N ARG A 9 -9.21 5.73 -4.29
CA ARG A 9 -10.17 5.23 -3.30
C ARG A 9 -10.51 3.76 -3.51
N LEU A 10 -10.75 3.35 -4.75
CA LEU A 10 -11.01 1.96 -5.09
C LEU A 10 -9.83 1.05 -4.70
N SER A 11 -8.61 1.46 -5.04
CA SER A 11 -7.39 0.72 -4.68
C SER A 11 -7.22 0.64 -3.16
N GLY A 12 -7.45 1.75 -2.47
CA GLY A 12 -7.40 1.83 -1.01
C GLY A 12 -8.42 0.91 -0.34
N PHE A 13 -9.69 0.96 -0.72
CA PHE A 13 -10.72 0.06 -0.17
C PHE A 13 -10.42 -1.41 -0.47
N THR A 14 -9.99 -1.71 -1.70
CA THR A 14 -9.62 -3.07 -2.09
C THR A 14 -8.46 -3.58 -1.24
N GLY A 15 -7.42 -2.78 -1.04
CA GLY A 15 -6.28 -3.18 -0.22
C GLY A 15 -6.62 -3.31 1.26
N VAL A 16 -7.51 -2.47 1.81
CA VAL A 16 -8.04 -2.65 3.17
C VAL A 16 -8.78 -3.99 3.29
N ALA A 17 -9.68 -4.29 2.35
CA ALA A 17 -10.44 -5.54 2.35
C ALA A 17 -9.52 -6.76 2.27
N VAL A 18 -8.55 -6.75 1.34
CA VAL A 18 -7.55 -7.83 1.21
C VAL A 18 -6.71 -7.93 2.48
N GLY A 19 -6.26 -6.81 3.06
CA GLY A 19 -5.49 -6.80 4.31
C GLY A 19 -6.25 -7.44 5.46
N PHE A 20 -7.53 -7.12 5.64
CA PHE A 20 -8.38 -7.76 6.65
C PHE A 20 -8.58 -9.25 6.41
N VAL A 21 -8.78 -9.69 5.17
CA VAL A 21 -8.90 -11.12 4.83
C VAL A 21 -7.62 -11.87 5.17
N VAL A 22 -6.46 -11.30 4.83
CA VAL A 22 -5.14 -11.90 5.11
C VAL A 22 -4.89 -11.96 6.62
N GLU A 23 -5.14 -10.88 7.37
CA GLU A 23 -5.03 -10.89 8.84
C GLU A 23 -5.98 -11.91 9.48
N SER A 24 -7.23 -11.97 9.03
CA SER A 24 -8.20 -12.95 9.55
C SER A 24 -7.73 -14.38 9.30
N TYR A 25 -7.13 -14.65 8.13
CA TYR A 25 -6.56 -15.95 7.82
C TYR A 25 -5.35 -16.28 8.71
N ILE A 26 -4.47 -15.31 8.97
CA ILE A 26 -3.32 -15.48 9.90
C ILE A 26 -3.81 -15.76 11.31
N ALA A 27 -4.81 -15.01 11.78
CA ALA A 27 -5.41 -15.18 13.10
C ALA A 27 -6.00 -16.58 13.23
N LEU A 28 -6.71 -17.05 12.20
CA LEU A 28 -7.29 -18.39 12.15
C LEU A 28 -6.22 -19.49 12.18
N LEU A 29 -5.12 -19.34 11.42
CA LEU A 29 -4.01 -20.30 11.47
C LEU A 29 -3.31 -20.35 12.84
N ARG A 30 -3.21 -19.19 13.51
CA ARG A 30 -2.60 -19.08 14.84
C ARG A 30 -3.55 -19.43 15.98
N ASP A 31 -4.82 -19.66 15.69
CA ASP A 31 -5.83 -19.89 16.71
C ASP A 31 -5.57 -21.24 17.42
N PRO A 32 -5.28 -21.21 18.74
CA PRO A 32 -5.05 -22.43 19.51
C PRO A 32 -6.32 -23.27 19.67
N ILE A 33 -7.51 -22.69 19.55
CA ILE A 33 -8.80 -23.37 19.70
C ILE A 33 -9.17 -24.12 18.42
N LEU A 34 -9.01 -23.50 17.25
CA LEU A 34 -9.43 -24.08 15.97
C LEU A 34 -8.40 -25.05 15.39
N TYR A 35 -7.09 -24.77 15.54
CA TYR A 35 -6.02 -25.55 14.90
C TYR A 35 -4.93 -26.02 15.88
N GLY A 36 -5.18 -25.93 17.19
CA GLY A 36 -4.23 -26.38 18.22
C GLY A 36 -2.92 -25.58 18.26
N GLY A 37 -2.85 -24.43 17.59
CA GLY A 37 -1.68 -23.54 17.59
C GLY A 37 -0.45 -24.10 16.87
N ALA A 38 -0.57 -25.20 16.13
CA ALA A 38 0.56 -25.91 15.52
C ALA A 38 0.85 -25.48 14.06
N GLN A 39 -0.03 -24.69 13.44
CA GLN A 39 0.14 -24.25 12.06
C GLN A 39 1.11 -23.07 11.99
N SER A 40 2.23 -23.24 11.30
CA SER A 40 3.17 -22.16 11.02
C SER A 40 2.62 -21.24 9.93
N VAL A 41 2.56 -19.94 10.21
CA VAL A 41 2.17 -18.95 9.22
C VAL A 41 3.29 -18.82 8.19
N PRO A 42 3.02 -18.97 6.88
CA PRO A 42 4.04 -18.75 5.86
C PRO A 42 4.67 -17.36 6.01
N GLY A 43 6.01 -17.26 5.91
CA GLY A 43 6.72 -16.01 6.21
C GLY A 43 6.25 -14.80 5.39
N TRP A 44 5.84 -15.02 4.14
CA TRP A 44 5.25 -13.98 3.28
C TRP A 44 3.92 -13.46 3.80
N LEU A 45 3.07 -14.37 4.30
CA LEU A 45 1.77 -14.05 4.88
C LEU A 45 1.95 -13.19 6.13
N GLY A 46 2.99 -13.43 6.93
CA GLY A 46 3.26 -12.62 8.12
C GLY A 46 3.78 -11.20 7.85
N SER A 47 4.29 -10.91 6.65
CA SER A 47 4.97 -9.63 6.35
C SER A 47 4.19 -8.71 5.39
N ILE A 48 3.15 -9.22 4.72
CA ILE A 48 2.27 -8.47 3.83
C ILE A 48 1.27 -7.54 4.54
N PRO A 49 0.58 -7.95 5.64
CA PRO A 49 -0.57 -7.22 6.16
C PRO A 49 -0.26 -5.79 6.55
N THR A 50 0.84 -5.55 7.28
CA THR A 50 1.21 -4.22 7.75
C THR A 50 1.46 -3.28 6.57
N ALA A 51 2.23 -3.72 5.57
CA ALA A 51 2.53 -2.90 4.41
C ALA A 51 1.27 -2.61 3.58
N LEU A 52 0.40 -3.60 3.41
CA LEU A 52 -0.84 -3.47 2.67
C LEU A 52 -1.84 -2.56 3.38
N LEU A 53 -2.09 -2.74 4.69
CA LEU A 53 -3.03 -1.92 5.45
C LEU A 53 -2.57 -0.46 5.55
N VAL A 54 -1.30 -0.23 5.90
CA VAL A 54 -0.74 1.13 5.99
C VAL A 54 -0.75 1.81 4.62
N GLY A 55 -0.31 1.11 3.57
CA GLY A 55 -0.34 1.62 2.21
C GLY A 55 -1.76 1.94 1.74
N SER A 56 -2.73 1.09 2.07
CA SER A 56 -4.15 1.29 1.70
C SER A 56 -4.77 2.49 2.39
N LEU A 57 -4.48 2.72 3.68
CA LEU A 57 -4.93 3.91 4.40
C LEU A 57 -4.29 5.19 3.84
N ALA A 58 -3.01 5.16 3.51
CA ALA A 58 -2.33 6.28 2.88
C ALA A 58 -2.95 6.62 1.51
N VAL A 59 -3.21 5.60 0.68
CA VAL A 59 -3.86 5.74 -0.63
C VAL A 59 -5.29 6.29 -0.51
N LEU A 60 -6.07 5.82 0.47
CA LEU A 60 -7.40 6.38 0.77
C LEU A 60 -7.31 7.86 1.12
N PHE A 61 -6.36 8.22 2.00
CA PHE A 61 -6.13 9.61 2.39
C PHE A 61 -5.70 10.47 1.20
N TYR A 62 -4.82 9.98 0.34
CA TYR A 62 -4.45 10.72 -0.87
C TYR A 62 -5.65 10.92 -1.78
N GLY A 63 -6.52 9.92 -1.92
CA GLY A 63 -7.77 10.03 -2.66
C GLY A 63 -8.79 11.03 -2.09
N THR A 64 -8.67 11.50 -0.84
CA THR A 64 -9.53 12.56 -0.30
C THR A 64 -9.01 13.96 -0.62
N ILE A 65 -7.68 14.14 -0.67
CA ILE A 65 -7.04 15.45 -0.89
C ILE A 65 -6.57 15.68 -2.33
N LEU A 66 -6.63 14.66 -3.19
CA LEU A 66 -6.01 14.66 -4.52
C LEU A 66 -6.50 15.80 -5.41
N ASP A 67 -7.83 15.91 -5.54
CA ASP A 67 -8.50 16.84 -6.45
C ASP A 67 -8.24 18.28 -6.03
N ASP A 68 -8.11 18.51 -4.73
CA ASP A 68 -7.85 19.83 -4.20
C ASP A 68 -6.40 20.21 -4.40
N VAL A 69 -5.44 19.29 -4.20
CA VAL A 69 -4.04 19.59 -3.90
C VAL A 69 -3.08 19.54 -5.09
N PHE A 70 -3.35 18.69 -6.08
CA PHE A 70 -2.42 18.39 -7.17
C PHE A 70 -3.01 18.76 -8.53
N GLU A 71 -2.73 19.94 -9.06
CA GLU A 71 -2.94 20.20 -10.49
C GLU A 71 -1.67 19.83 -11.26
N GLY A 72 -1.76 18.90 -12.21
CA GLY A 72 -0.69 18.58 -13.18
C GLY A 72 0.24 17.40 -12.87
N TRP A 73 0.21 16.82 -11.66
CA TRP A 73 1.06 15.65 -11.27
C TRP A 73 0.25 14.49 -10.68
N VAL A 74 -1.07 14.50 -10.91
CA VAL A 74 -2.03 13.57 -10.31
C VAL A 74 -1.80 12.14 -10.77
N ASP A 75 -1.48 11.98 -12.04
CA ASP A 75 -1.19 10.72 -12.70
C ASP A 75 0.03 10.02 -12.08
N LEU A 76 1.14 10.75 -11.94
CA LEU A 76 2.37 10.22 -11.35
C LEU A 76 2.16 9.84 -9.88
N LEU A 77 1.51 10.70 -9.10
CA LEU A 77 1.15 10.39 -7.71
C LEU A 77 0.26 9.16 -7.63
N THR A 78 -0.71 9.02 -8.53
CA THR A 78 -1.62 7.87 -8.56
C THR A 78 -0.85 6.59 -8.87
N ILE A 79 0.04 6.61 -9.86
CA ILE A 79 0.90 5.46 -10.21
C ILE A 79 1.80 5.08 -9.05
N CYS A 80 2.46 6.06 -8.41
CA CYS A 80 3.33 5.79 -7.26
C CYS A 80 2.54 5.26 -6.07
N ALA A 81 1.37 5.81 -5.77
CA ALA A 81 0.57 5.39 -4.62
C ALA A 81 -0.02 3.99 -4.82
N VAL A 82 -0.67 3.73 -5.96
CA VAL A 82 -1.25 2.41 -6.28
C VAL A 82 -0.14 1.38 -6.52
N GLY A 83 0.87 1.73 -7.32
CA GLY A 83 2.01 0.86 -7.59
C GLY A 83 2.76 0.51 -6.32
N GLY A 84 3.02 1.48 -5.45
CA GLY A 84 3.67 1.25 -4.16
C GLY A 84 2.83 0.38 -3.21
N GLN A 85 1.51 0.57 -3.17
CA GLN A 85 0.60 -0.23 -2.36
C GLN A 85 0.62 -1.72 -2.74
N TRP A 86 0.64 -2.02 -4.04
CA TRP A 86 0.52 -3.40 -4.54
C TRP A 86 1.84 -4.08 -4.87
N ALA A 87 2.88 -3.34 -5.26
CA ALA A 87 4.16 -3.93 -5.64
C ALA A 87 4.85 -4.65 -4.48
N VAL A 88 4.73 -4.15 -3.24
CA VAL A 88 5.28 -4.82 -2.05
C VAL A 88 4.63 -6.18 -1.82
N PRO A 89 3.30 -6.32 -1.66
CA PRO A 89 2.68 -7.63 -1.43
C PRO A 89 2.86 -8.60 -2.60
N PHE A 90 2.73 -8.13 -3.85
CA PHE A 90 2.99 -8.98 -5.02
C PHE A 90 4.45 -9.42 -5.08
N GLY A 91 5.39 -8.50 -4.85
CA GLY A 91 6.82 -8.80 -4.85
C GLY A 91 7.19 -9.81 -3.77
N THR A 92 6.68 -9.63 -2.54
CA THR A 92 6.91 -10.57 -1.43
C THR A 92 6.37 -11.95 -1.76
N TYR A 93 5.15 -12.05 -2.29
CA TYR A 93 4.58 -13.32 -2.74
C TYR A 93 5.44 -13.99 -3.82
N LEU A 94 5.84 -13.24 -4.84
CA LEU A 94 6.65 -13.74 -5.96
C LEU A 94 8.04 -14.20 -5.50
N VAL A 95 8.71 -13.46 -4.62
CA VAL A 95 10.01 -13.88 -4.06
C VAL A 95 9.88 -15.21 -3.34
N THR A 96 8.81 -15.40 -2.56
CA THR A 96 8.63 -16.67 -1.84
C THR A 96 8.26 -17.85 -2.72
N THR A 97 7.62 -17.62 -3.86
CA THR A 97 7.25 -18.69 -4.80
C THR A 97 8.37 -19.03 -5.79
N THR A 98 9.20 -18.05 -6.14
CA THR A 98 10.30 -18.21 -7.13
C THR A 98 11.66 -18.47 -6.50
N GLY A 99 11.82 -18.22 -5.21
CA GLY A 99 13.03 -18.51 -4.43
C GLY A 99 13.98 -17.31 -4.27
N PRO A 100 14.97 -17.44 -3.36
CA PRO A 100 15.95 -16.39 -3.10
C PRO A 100 16.77 -16.02 -4.35
N GLY A 101 17.05 -14.73 -4.54
CA GLY A 101 17.79 -14.22 -5.70
C GLY A 101 16.91 -13.94 -6.93
N SER A 102 15.61 -14.18 -6.85
CA SER A 102 14.65 -13.83 -7.91
C SER A 102 14.60 -12.31 -8.17
N PRO A 103 14.50 -11.87 -9.44
CA PRO A 103 14.30 -10.47 -9.79
C PRO A 103 12.98 -9.90 -9.23
N ALA A 104 12.05 -10.75 -8.76
CA ALA A 104 10.85 -10.32 -8.05
C ALA A 104 11.14 -9.49 -6.79
N GLY A 105 12.33 -9.65 -6.19
CA GLY A 105 12.76 -8.81 -5.06
C GLY A 105 12.88 -7.33 -5.43
N LEU A 106 13.16 -7.02 -6.70
CA LEU A 106 13.19 -5.64 -7.19
C LEU A 106 11.81 -4.98 -7.14
N LEU A 107 10.72 -5.76 -7.30
CA LEU A 107 9.37 -5.23 -7.22
C LEU A 107 9.05 -4.71 -5.81
N VAL A 108 9.56 -5.38 -4.77
CA VAL A 108 9.44 -4.93 -3.37
C VAL A 108 10.17 -3.60 -3.19
N VAL A 109 11.40 -3.49 -3.69
CA VAL A 109 12.21 -2.26 -3.59
C VAL A 109 11.54 -1.10 -4.33
N VAL A 110 11.11 -1.33 -5.58
CA VAL A 110 10.38 -0.34 -6.38
C VAL A 110 9.09 0.08 -5.69
N GLY A 111 8.38 -0.87 -5.06
CA GLY A 111 7.19 -0.60 -4.27
C GLY A 111 7.44 0.38 -3.13
N TYR A 112 8.49 0.15 -2.32
CA TYR A 112 8.88 1.07 -1.25
C TYR A 112 9.29 2.45 -1.77
N VAL A 113 10.05 2.50 -2.87
CA VAL A 113 10.45 3.76 -3.50
C VAL A 113 9.21 4.54 -3.95
N PHE A 114 8.24 3.86 -4.56
CA PHE A 114 6.99 4.48 -5.00
C PHE A 114 6.14 5.00 -3.84
N GLN A 115 6.04 4.24 -2.73
CA GLN A 115 5.38 4.74 -1.52
C GLN A 115 6.08 5.99 -0.95
N ALA A 116 7.41 5.97 -0.87
CA ALA A 116 8.19 7.10 -0.37
C ALA A 116 8.03 8.35 -1.26
N LEU A 117 8.06 8.19 -2.58
CA LEU A 117 7.84 9.28 -3.54
C LEU A 117 6.43 9.85 -3.42
N ALA A 118 5.41 9.00 -3.31
CA ALA A 118 4.02 9.45 -3.13
C ALA A 118 3.87 10.23 -1.82
N ALA A 119 4.42 9.72 -0.71
CA ALA A 119 4.39 10.39 0.59
C ALA A 119 5.13 11.73 0.56
N LEU A 120 6.30 11.78 -0.06
CA LEU A 120 7.09 13.00 -0.18
C LEU A 120 6.38 14.05 -1.05
N ALA A 121 5.80 13.64 -2.17
CA ALA A 121 5.00 14.52 -3.03
C ALA A 121 3.84 15.14 -2.24
N VAL A 122 3.11 14.34 -1.47
CA VAL A 122 2.00 14.81 -0.61
C VAL A 122 2.48 15.77 0.45
N ALA A 123 3.56 15.44 1.17
CA ALA A 123 4.14 16.31 2.19
C ALA A 123 4.59 17.66 1.61
N ILE A 124 5.33 17.66 0.50
CA ILE A 124 5.83 18.87 -0.16
C ILE A 124 4.66 19.75 -0.61
N THR A 125 3.64 19.18 -1.26
CA THR A 125 2.51 19.97 -1.77
C THR A 125 1.66 20.54 -0.63
N TYR A 126 1.49 19.80 0.46
CA TYR A 126 0.82 20.31 1.66
C TYR A 126 1.57 21.50 2.26
N LEU A 127 2.90 21.40 2.41
CA LEU A 127 3.74 22.51 2.91
C LEU A 127 3.68 23.75 2.02
N ARG A 128 3.71 23.58 0.69
CA ARG A 128 3.62 24.71 -0.26
C ARG A 128 2.31 25.49 -0.09
N ARG A 129 1.19 24.80 0.13
CA ARG A 129 -0.13 25.43 0.34
C ARG A 129 -0.28 26.08 1.71
N GLY A 130 0.33 25.51 2.74
CA GLY A 130 0.38 26.12 4.07
C GLY A 130 1.04 27.50 4.02
N ARG A 131 2.11 27.65 3.21
CA ARG A 131 2.84 28.93 3.05
C ARG A 131 2.06 29.98 2.25
N THR A 132 1.26 29.60 1.26
CA THR A 132 0.49 30.55 0.45
C THR A 132 -0.77 31.08 1.13
N ARG A 133 -1.29 30.40 2.16
CA ARG A 133 -2.43 30.90 2.96
C ARG A 133 -2.01 31.85 4.09
N SER A 134 -0.71 31.95 4.39
CA SER A 134 -0.17 32.83 5.44
C SER A 134 0.39 34.17 4.92
N SER A 135 0.28 34.43 3.61
CA SER A 135 0.66 35.70 2.96
C SER A 135 -0.59 36.44 2.49
#